data_AF-A0A7C4UIG1-F1
#
_entry.id   AF-A0A7C4UIG1-F1
#
_cell.length_a   1.000
_cell.length_b   1.000
_cell.length_c   1.000
_cell.angle_alpha   90.00
_cell.angle_beta   90.00
_cell.angle_gamma   90.00
#
_symmetry.space_group_name_H-M   'P 1'
#
loop_
_entity.id
_entity.type
_entity.pdbx_description
1 polymer ?
#
loop_
_entity_poly.entity_id
_entity_poly.type
_entity_poly.pdbx_seq_one_letter_code
_entity_poly.pdbx_strand_id
1 'polypeptide(L)'
;MFNLKKLFARGPKAGSKPRPHSAQLGVEALEDRAVPATVGVPKLAVLDFTGEYLSTTEMAEGGWASSPARTFSSFSSLFTNARPWLDLNGDRVVNLTDASIAQNRIVAKVRADYAPYKLYIHVGEQNSYRSILKDTRVGDSIVIVTGSKDFMGDAYGRVSSTSSDLLNRQNNKDDIAFVFGGGSVDSADFSGSARATMWLNQVARTISHELGHTFGLRHELSDPSGAADPITHSIMSTNKDWSRDFVFQDRSYMTDADVLQNAHQHLSRADVLGASTNLWMAVLTPGTLTITGSEAANGITVNLNTAGTKWIVDGLGGTKIVELTPTDTNSFNPFDEKLDRIVVKALGGNDIVSIAPKITAKAELYGGEGADILKGGGGN
;
A
#
# COMPACT_ATOMS: atom_id res chain seq x y z
N MET A 1 -58.74 -22.56 52.18
CA MET A 1 -59.15 -23.67 51.28
C MET A 1 -59.01 -23.20 49.84
N PHE A 2 -58.37 -24.02 49.00
CA PHE A 2 -58.07 -23.78 47.59
C PHE A 2 -59.30 -23.47 46.73
N ASN A 3 -59.16 -22.59 45.73
CA ASN A 3 -59.80 -22.81 44.43
C ASN A 3 -59.06 -22.16 43.26
N LEU A 4 -58.98 -22.93 42.17
CA LEU A 4 -58.31 -22.68 40.88
C LEU A 4 -59.05 -21.64 40.03
N LYS A 5 -58.33 -20.93 39.13
CA LYS A 5 -58.53 -20.97 37.66
C LYS A 5 -57.66 -19.97 36.87
N LYS A 6 -56.76 -20.57 36.07
CA LYS A 6 -56.41 -20.31 34.65
C LYS A 6 -55.85 -18.95 34.16
N LEU A 7 -55.04 -19.11 33.10
CA LEU A 7 -54.62 -18.19 32.03
C LEU A 7 -53.38 -17.33 32.37
N PHE A 8 -52.21 -17.46 31.74
CA PHE A 8 -51.86 -17.86 30.37
C PHE A 8 -50.50 -18.55 30.29
N ALA A 9 -50.44 -19.55 29.42
CA ALA A 9 -49.20 -20.13 28.91
C ALA A 9 -48.54 -19.19 27.88
N ARG A 10 -47.22 -19.00 27.98
CA ARG A 10 -46.36 -18.63 26.86
C ARG A 10 -45.15 -19.56 26.88
N GLY A 11 -45.10 -20.46 25.91
CA GLY A 11 -44.01 -21.40 25.70
C GLY A 11 -42.72 -20.73 25.22
N PRO A 12 -41.61 -21.49 25.21
CA PRO A 12 -40.32 -21.01 24.75
C PRO A 12 -40.35 -20.76 23.23
N LYS A 13 -39.97 -19.55 22.80
CA LYS A 13 -39.79 -19.25 21.37
C LYS A 13 -38.54 -19.99 20.86
N ALA A 14 -38.79 -20.93 19.96
CA ALA A 14 -37.81 -21.66 19.18
C ALA A 14 -36.90 -20.72 18.37
N GLY A 15 -35.65 -21.17 18.19
CA GLY A 15 -34.52 -20.40 17.71
C GLY A 15 -34.66 -19.79 16.31
N SER A 16 -34.14 -18.58 16.18
CA SER A 16 -33.76 -17.99 14.89
C SER A 16 -32.40 -18.54 14.49
N LYS A 17 -32.36 -19.38 13.44
CA LYS A 17 -31.10 -19.69 12.74
C LYS A 17 -30.60 -18.41 12.05
N PRO A 18 -29.32 -18.05 12.15
CA PRO A 18 -28.74 -16.98 11.35
C PRO A 18 -28.91 -17.32 9.86
N ARG A 19 -29.46 -16.40 9.08
CA ARG A 19 -29.47 -16.53 7.61
C ARG A 19 -28.07 -16.19 7.11
N PRO A 20 -27.50 -16.97 6.17
CA PRO A 20 -26.30 -16.54 5.46
C PRO A 20 -26.67 -15.31 4.64
N HIS A 21 -26.07 -14.16 4.96
CA HIS A 21 -26.06 -13.02 4.07
C HIS A 21 -25.21 -13.42 2.85
N SER A 22 -25.85 -13.65 1.71
CA SER A 22 -25.15 -13.65 0.44
C SER A 22 -24.53 -12.26 0.29
N ALA A 23 -23.21 -12.16 0.42
CA ALA A 23 -22.47 -10.97 0.08
C ALA A 23 -22.71 -10.68 -1.40
N GLN A 24 -23.65 -9.78 -1.68
CA GLN A 24 -23.84 -9.24 -3.00
C GLN A 24 -22.60 -8.39 -3.25
N LEU A 25 -21.74 -8.82 -4.17
CA LEU A 25 -20.66 -7.98 -4.69
C LEU A 25 -21.34 -6.72 -5.23
N GLY A 26 -21.20 -5.61 -4.51
CA GLY A 26 -21.72 -4.33 -4.94
C GLY A 26 -21.04 -3.97 -6.24
N VAL A 27 -21.76 -4.10 -7.35
CA VAL A 27 -21.31 -3.60 -8.65
C VAL A 27 -21.31 -2.07 -8.53
N GLU A 28 -20.11 -1.49 -8.46
CA GLU A 28 -19.89 -0.04 -8.47
C GLU A 28 -20.61 0.57 -9.69
N ALA A 29 -21.36 1.65 -9.51
CA ALA A 29 -21.97 2.38 -10.61
C ALA A 29 -20.87 3.02 -11.47
N LEU A 30 -20.77 2.60 -12.74
CA LEU A 30 -19.72 3.01 -13.68
C LEU A 30 -19.95 4.40 -14.32
N GLU A 31 -20.96 5.15 -13.90
CA GLU A 31 -21.62 6.12 -14.78
C GLU A 31 -21.07 7.57 -14.72
N ASP A 32 -20.15 7.90 -13.82
CA ASP A 32 -19.63 9.28 -13.67
C ASP A 32 -18.14 9.47 -13.99
N ARG A 33 -17.46 8.51 -14.62
CA ARG A 33 -16.02 8.64 -14.91
C ARG A 33 -15.79 9.36 -16.24
N ALA A 34 -15.69 10.69 -16.18
CA ALA A 34 -14.89 11.45 -17.15
C ALA A 34 -13.51 10.79 -17.25
N VAL A 35 -12.95 10.62 -18.46
CA VAL A 35 -11.80 9.73 -18.77
C VAL A 35 -10.44 10.45 -18.63
N PRO A 36 -9.64 10.18 -17.57
CA PRO A 36 -8.45 10.98 -17.34
C PRO A 36 -7.28 10.10 -16.87
N ALA A 37 -6.53 9.65 -17.87
CA ALA A 37 -5.27 8.90 -17.88
C ALA A 37 -5.31 8.11 -19.19
N THR A 38 -4.32 8.26 -20.05
CA THR A 38 -4.27 7.51 -21.30
C THR A 38 -4.25 6.01 -20.99
N VAL A 39 -5.35 5.31 -21.31
CA VAL A 39 -5.56 3.89 -20.94
C VAL A 39 -4.38 3.04 -21.42
N GLY A 40 -3.86 2.20 -20.52
CA GLY A 40 -2.76 1.28 -20.83
C GLY A 40 -1.38 1.93 -20.94
N VAL A 41 -1.27 3.27 -20.87
CA VAL A 41 0.01 3.97 -20.81
C VAL A 41 0.58 3.83 -19.40
N PRO A 42 1.81 3.28 -19.26
CA PRO A 42 2.45 3.20 -17.97
C PRO A 42 2.59 4.58 -17.32
N LYS A 43 2.32 4.65 -16.02
CA LYS A 43 2.50 5.87 -15.22
C LYS A 43 3.87 5.94 -14.60
N LEU A 44 4.33 7.16 -14.35
CA LEU A 44 5.59 7.47 -13.73
C LEU A 44 5.37 8.22 -12.41
N ALA A 45 5.97 7.70 -11.33
CA ALA A 45 6.14 8.42 -10.08
C ALA A 45 7.63 8.73 -9.85
N VAL A 46 7.96 9.99 -9.59
CA VAL A 46 9.32 10.43 -9.27
C VAL A 46 9.38 10.81 -7.79
N LEU A 47 10.33 10.23 -7.06
CA LEU A 47 10.56 10.54 -5.65
C LEU A 47 11.81 11.41 -5.52
N ASP A 48 11.61 12.66 -5.11
CA ASP A 48 12.69 13.63 -4.87
C ASP A 48 13.03 13.72 -3.38
N PHE A 49 14.29 13.44 -3.03
CA PHE A 49 14.81 13.53 -1.66
C PHE A 49 15.85 14.65 -1.46
N THR A 50 16.14 15.41 -2.51
CA THR A 50 17.29 16.33 -2.58
C THR A 50 17.03 17.67 -1.91
N GLY A 51 15.76 18.06 -1.78
CA GLY A 51 15.37 19.37 -1.29
C GLY A 51 15.63 20.45 -2.33
N GLU A 52 14.69 21.36 -2.50
CA GLU A 52 14.73 22.30 -3.61
C GLU A 52 13.90 23.55 -3.33
N TYR A 53 14.03 24.54 -4.22
CA TYR A 53 13.12 25.67 -4.29
C TYR A 53 12.11 25.43 -5.41
N LEU A 54 10.82 25.43 -5.07
CA LEU A 54 9.74 25.46 -6.05
C LEU A 54 9.20 26.87 -6.15
N SER A 55 9.20 27.43 -7.37
CA SER A 55 8.53 28.68 -7.68
C SER A 55 7.00 28.54 -7.61
N THR A 56 6.28 29.66 -7.53
CA THR A 56 4.80 29.65 -7.60
C THR A 56 4.29 28.96 -8.86
N THR A 57 5.00 29.13 -10.00
CA THR A 57 4.65 28.48 -11.25
C THR A 57 4.82 26.96 -11.18
N GLU A 58 5.89 26.47 -10.57
CA GLU A 58 6.12 25.02 -10.38
C GLU A 58 5.11 24.41 -9.41
N MET A 59 4.78 25.12 -8.33
CA MET A 59 3.70 24.71 -7.43
C MET A 59 2.38 24.60 -8.20
N ALA A 60 2.04 25.59 -9.02
CA ALA A 60 0.82 25.59 -9.82
C ALA A 60 0.76 24.46 -10.87
N GLU A 61 1.89 24.15 -11.50
CA GLU A 61 2.02 23.01 -12.43
C GLU A 61 1.72 21.69 -11.74
N GLY A 62 2.13 21.54 -10.47
CA GLY A 62 1.84 20.37 -9.65
C GLY A 62 0.50 20.38 -8.92
N GLY A 63 -0.50 21.16 -9.36
CA GLY A 63 -1.83 21.19 -8.73
C GLY A 63 -1.99 22.21 -7.59
N TRP A 64 -0.93 22.89 -7.17
CA TRP A 64 -0.92 23.83 -6.04
C TRP A 64 -1.02 25.30 -6.48
N ALA A 65 -2.01 25.63 -7.31
CA ALA A 65 -2.12 26.92 -7.99
C ALA A 65 -2.12 28.17 -7.08
N SER A 66 -2.57 28.03 -5.84
CA SER A 66 -2.62 29.12 -4.84
C SER A 66 -1.45 29.09 -3.83
N SER A 67 -0.50 28.17 -3.99
CA SER A 67 0.64 28.07 -3.08
C SER A 67 1.77 29.01 -3.48
N PRO A 68 2.34 29.79 -2.54
CA PRO A 68 3.51 30.62 -2.83
C PRO A 68 4.75 29.75 -3.07
N ALA A 69 5.76 30.34 -3.71
CA ALA A 69 7.08 29.74 -3.83
C ALA A 69 7.70 29.40 -2.47
N ARG A 70 8.42 28.27 -2.39
CA ARG A 70 8.96 27.74 -1.14
C ARG A 70 10.26 26.99 -1.35
N THR A 71 11.10 26.97 -0.31
CA THR A 71 12.30 26.13 -0.23
C THR A 71 12.07 24.99 0.74
N PHE A 72 12.50 23.79 0.36
CA PHE A 72 12.40 22.57 1.15
C PHE A 72 13.80 22.08 1.50
N SER A 73 13.99 21.66 2.75
CA SER A 73 15.24 20.99 3.12
C SER A 73 15.29 19.59 2.52
N SER A 74 16.50 19.15 2.19
CA SER A 74 16.76 17.78 1.75
C SER A 74 16.33 16.77 2.81
N PHE A 75 15.90 15.58 2.40
CA PHE A 75 15.66 14.49 3.34
C PHE A 75 16.94 14.09 4.08
N SER A 76 18.08 14.16 3.38
CA SER A 76 19.40 13.87 3.96
C SER A 76 19.78 14.80 5.12
N SER A 77 19.19 16.00 5.21
CA SER A 77 19.43 16.94 6.32
C SER A 77 18.96 16.41 7.69
N LEU A 78 18.12 15.37 7.73
CA LEU A 78 17.68 14.72 8.97
C LEU A 78 18.80 13.92 9.66
N PHE A 79 19.77 13.44 8.88
CA PHE A 79 20.81 12.51 9.28
C PHE A 79 21.98 13.28 9.92
N THR A 80 21.80 13.61 11.19
CA THR A 80 22.77 14.31 12.02
C THR A 80 22.95 13.58 13.35
N ASN A 81 24.07 13.83 14.03
CA ASN A 81 24.36 13.25 15.35
C ASN A 81 23.38 13.65 16.46
N ALA A 82 22.44 14.58 16.20
CA ALA A 82 21.32 14.85 17.10
C ALA A 82 20.35 13.65 17.20
N ARG A 83 20.40 12.70 16.26
CA ARG A 83 19.52 11.54 16.18
C ARG A 83 20.32 10.25 16.00
N PRO A 84 21.04 9.78 17.03
CA PRO A 84 21.93 8.61 16.92
C PRO A 84 21.22 7.32 16.49
N TRP A 85 19.89 7.22 16.65
CA TRP A 85 19.10 6.09 16.19
C TRP A 85 18.92 6.05 14.65
N LEU A 86 19.31 7.11 13.94
CA LEU A 86 19.40 7.12 12.47
C LEU A 86 20.73 6.57 11.95
N ASP A 87 21.59 6.03 12.79
CA ASP A 87 22.73 5.20 12.39
C ASP A 87 22.21 3.85 11.88
N LEU A 88 22.05 3.72 10.56
CA LEU A 88 21.43 2.57 9.90
C LEU A 88 22.45 1.53 9.46
N ASN A 89 23.74 1.88 9.42
CA ASN A 89 24.84 0.96 9.11
C ASN A 89 25.57 0.44 10.37
N GLY A 90 25.32 1.04 11.55
CA GLY A 90 25.86 0.63 12.84
C GLY A 90 27.30 1.10 13.10
N ASP A 91 27.79 2.09 12.36
CA ASP A 91 29.16 2.61 12.49
C ASP A 91 29.32 3.70 13.57
N ARG A 92 28.23 4.04 14.26
CA ARG A 92 28.10 5.07 15.31
C ARG A 92 28.23 6.50 14.80
N VAL A 93 28.12 6.74 13.50
CA VAL A 93 28.20 8.06 12.88
C VAL A 93 27.01 8.28 11.95
N VAL A 94 26.09 9.15 12.35
CA VAL A 94 24.93 9.47 11.50
C VAL A 94 25.34 10.42 10.39
N ASN A 95 25.31 9.96 9.14
CA ASN A 95 25.81 10.69 7.97
C ASN A 95 25.02 10.41 6.67
N LEU A 96 25.58 10.84 5.52
CA LEU A 96 24.95 10.67 4.20
C LEU A 96 24.82 9.19 3.77
N THR A 97 25.66 8.31 4.31
CA THR A 97 25.56 6.86 4.09
C THR A 97 24.26 6.33 4.67
N ASP A 98 23.91 6.74 5.89
CA ASP A 98 22.63 6.37 6.52
C ASP A 98 21.44 6.96 5.77
N ALA A 99 21.57 8.21 5.30
CA ALA A 99 20.54 8.83 4.47
C ALA A 99 20.28 8.01 3.19
N SER A 100 21.34 7.55 2.52
CA SER A 100 21.23 6.69 1.34
C SER A 100 20.59 5.33 1.67
N ILE A 101 20.97 4.71 2.79
CA ILE A 101 20.34 3.46 3.25
C ILE A 101 18.85 3.67 3.52
N ALA A 102 18.48 4.76 4.18
CA ALA A 102 17.09 5.12 4.45
C ALA A 102 16.29 5.32 3.17
N GLN A 103 16.80 6.13 2.24
CA GLN A 103 16.17 6.38 0.94
C GLN A 103 15.96 5.07 0.18
N ASN A 104 16.98 4.21 0.11
CA ASN A 104 16.87 2.91 -0.56
C ASN A 104 15.81 2.01 0.08
N ARG A 105 15.74 1.96 1.42
CA ARG A 105 14.72 1.18 2.15
C ARG A 105 13.31 1.72 1.90
N ILE A 106 13.15 3.05 1.96
CA ILE A 106 11.87 3.73 1.68
C ILE A 106 11.42 3.44 0.25
N VAL A 107 12.28 3.66 -0.74
CA VAL A 107 11.97 3.44 -2.16
C VAL A 107 11.66 1.96 -2.43
N ALA A 108 12.42 1.04 -1.85
CA ALA A 108 12.13 -0.39 -1.97
C ALA A 108 10.76 -0.75 -1.41
N LYS A 109 10.36 -0.13 -0.30
CA LYS A 109 9.05 -0.34 0.30
C LYS A 109 7.92 0.26 -0.55
N VAL A 110 8.05 1.50 -1.02
CA VAL A 110 7.05 2.12 -1.92
C VAL A 110 6.90 1.30 -3.21
N ARG A 111 8.00 0.78 -3.76
CA ARG A 111 7.96 -0.16 -4.91
C ARG A 111 7.22 -1.46 -4.58
N ALA A 112 7.35 -1.98 -3.37
CA ALA A 112 6.61 -3.16 -2.95
C ALA A 112 5.10 -2.88 -2.83
N ASP A 113 4.72 -1.72 -2.29
CA ASP A 113 3.31 -1.30 -2.16
C ASP A 113 2.60 -1.21 -3.51
N TYR A 114 3.34 -0.73 -4.52
CA TYR A 114 2.83 -0.58 -5.88
C TYR A 114 3.20 -1.72 -6.83
N ALA A 115 3.88 -2.77 -6.36
CA ALA A 115 4.27 -3.91 -7.19
C ALA A 115 3.09 -4.58 -7.93
N PRO A 116 1.85 -4.64 -7.38
CA PRO A 116 0.69 -5.15 -8.09
C PRO A 116 0.21 -4.31 -9.28
N TYR A 117 0.72 -3.09 -9.45
CA TYR A 117 0.23 -2.13 -10.44
C TYR A 117 1.30 -1.73 -11.45
N LYS A 118 0.87 -1.24 -12.62
CA LYS A 118 1.74 -0.80 -13.70
C LYS A 118 2.24 0.64 -13.48
N LEU A 119 3.04 0.82 -12.43
CA LEU A 119 3.66 2.09 -12.05
C LEU A 119 5.18 1.99 -12.08
N TYR A 120 5.84 2.94 -12.73
CA TYR A 120 7.30 3.08 -12.68
C TYR A 120 7.69 4.08 -11.60
N ILE A 121 8.49 3.65 -10.63
CA ILE A 121 8.97 4.51 -9.54
C ILE A 121 10.45 4.83 -9.74
N HIS A 122 10.74 6.10 -9.98
CA HIS A 122 12.10 6.64 -10.15
C HIS A 122 12.48 7.50 -8.94
N VAL A 123 13.79 7.57 -8.68
CA VAL A 123 14.37 8.52 -7.72
C VAL A 123 15.11 9.57 -8.54
N GLY A 124 14.81 10.83 -8.32
CA GLY A 124 15.39 11.92 -9.10
C GLY A 124 14.93 13.28 -8.63
N GLU A 125 15.64 14.31 -9.07
CA GLU A 125 15.32 15.71 -8.76
C GLU A 125 14.13 16.19 -9.59
N GLN A 126 13.18 16.88 -8.96
CA GLN A 126 12.00 17.42 -9.64
C GLN A 126 12.39 18.29 -10.84
N ASN A 127 13.43 19.12 -10.72
CA ASN A 127 13.90 19.96 -11.82
C ASN A 127 14.31 19.16 -13.07
N SER A 128 14.87 17.96 -12.88
CA SER A 128 15.24 17.06 -13.98
C SER A 128 14.04 16.34 -14.59
N TYR A 129 12.96 16.17 -13.81
CA TYR A 129 11.76 15.45 -14.21
C TYR A 129 10.54 16.34 -14.45
N ARG A 130 10.66 17.66 -14.31
CA ARG A 130 9.56 18.63 -14.42
C ARG A 130 8.80 18.53 -15.74
N SER A 131 9.46 18.10 -16.82
CA SER A 131 8.82 17.92 -18.12
C SER A 131 7.67 16.91 -18.12
N ILE A 132 7.65 15.95 -17.18
CA ILE A 132 6.58 14.96 -17.09
C ILE A 132 5.25 15.60 -16.69
N LEU A 133 5.28 16.68 -15.88
CA LEU A 133 4.09 17.43 -15.45
C LEU A 133 3.44 18.27 -16.57
N LYS A 134 4.06 18.30 -17.75
CA LYS A 134 3.67 19.14 -18.88
C LYS A 134 3.48 18.33 -20.16
N ASP A 135 3.70 17.03 -20.09
CA ASP A 135 3.59 16.20 -21.26
C ASP A 135 2.10 15.89 -21.56
N THR A 136 1.84 15.06 -22.56
CA THR A 136 0.46 14.77 -22.99
C THR A 136 -0.16 13.59 -22.25
N ARG A 137 0.65 12.86 -21.48
CA ARG A 137 0.23 11.80 -20.56
C ARG A 137 -0.18 12.49 -19.28
N VAL A 138 -1.33 12.10 -18.76
CA VAL A 138 -1.83 12.56 -17.47
C VAL A 138 -1.79 11.43 -16.46
N GLY A 139 -1.61 11.77 -15.19
CA GLY A 139 -1.52 10.83 -14.08
C GLY A 139 -0.09 10.39 -13.76
N ASP A 140 0.92 11.13 -14.23
CA ASP A 140 2.27 11.05 -13.68
C ASP A 140 2.31 11.85 -12.35
N SER A 141 3.29 11.57 -11.49
CA SER A 141 3.37 12.23 -10.18
C SER A 141 4.81 12.49 -9.78
N ILE A 142 5.04 13.63 -9.12
CA ILE A 142 6.30 13.91 -8.43
C ILE A 142 6.01 14.00 -6.94
N VAL A 143 6.76 13.27 -6.13
CA VAL A 143 6.66 13.30 -4.67
C VAL A 143 7.90 13.96 -4.11
N ILE A 144 7.73 15.11 -3.45
CA ILE A 144 8.79 15.81 -2.76
C ILE A 144 8.89 15.30 -1.32
N VAL A 145 9.95 14.56 -1.04
CA VAL A 145 10.25 14.00 0.28
C VAL A 145 11.27 14.89 0.99
N THR A 146 10.81 15.66 1.96
CA THR A 146 11.60 16.71 2.62
C THR A 146 11.99 16.36 4.06
N GLY A 147 13.12 16.90 4.50
CA GLY A 147 13.53 16.90 5.91
C GLY A 147 12.83 17.94 6.78
N SER A 148 11.90 18.73 6.22
CA SER A 148 11.20 19.80 6.93
C SER A 148 10.09 19.26 7.85
N LYS A 149 9.75 20.01 8.90
CA LYS A 149 8.81 19.62 9.98
C LYS A 149 7.32 19.77 9.66
N ASP A 150 6.97 20.02 8.40
CA ASP A 150 5.72 20.58 7.87
C ASP A 150 5.82 22.10 7.63
N PHE A 151 5.42 22.56 6.45
CA PHE A 151 5.35 23.98 6.06
C PHE A 151 3.90 24.49 5.94
N MET A 152 2.91 23.60 6.10
CA MET A 152 1.47 23.89 6.03
C MET A 152 0.93 24.48 7.34
N GLY A 153 1.76 24.51 8.39
CA GLY A 153 1.51 25.25 9.62
C GLY A 153 1.52 26.76 9.36
N ASP A 154 0.32 27.30 9.06
CA ASP A 154 -0.23 28.59 9.53
C ASP A 154 -1.09 29.30 8.48
N ALA A 155 -0.90 29.04 7.18
CA ALA A 155 -1.68 29.69 6.10
C ALA A 155 -2.79 28.82 5.49
N TYR A 156 -2.69 27.49 5.60
CA TYR A 156 -3.64 26.52 5.02
C TYR A 156 -4.33 25.65 6.08
N GLY A 157 -4.20 26.02 7.36
CA GLY A 157 -4.89 25.40 8.49
C GLY A 157 -4.75 23.87 8.52
N ARG A 158 -3.61 23.33 8.99
CA ARG A 158 -3.35 21.88 9.06
C ARG A 158 -3.97 21.15 7.86
N VAL A 159 -3.28 21.14 6.72
CA VAL A 159 -3.55 20.13 5.69
C VAL A 159 -3.07 18.78 6.23
N SER A 160 -3.79 18.31 7.24
CA SER A 160 -3.77 16.99 7.83
C SER A 160 -4.53 16.12 6.85
N SER A 161 -3.94 15.79 5.69
CA SER A 161 -4.49 14.86 4.69
C SER A 161 -5.95 15.11 4.21
N THR A 162 -6.65 16.12 4.72
CA THR A 162 -8.11 16.30 4.63
C THR A 162 -8.52 17.38 3.65
N SER A 163 -7.57 18.15 3.09
CA SER A 163 -7.85 18.97 1.91
C SER A 163 -7.84 18.07 0.68
N SER A 164 -8.76 17.12 0.66
CA SER A 164 -8.96 16.20 -0.45
C SER A 164 -9.33 16.97 -1.75
N ASP A 165 -9.67 18.26 -1.67
CA ASP A 165 -9.94 19.14 -2.83
C ASP A 165 -8.69 19.69 -3.55
N LEU A 166 -7.47 19.51 -3.01
CA LEU A 166 -6.24 20.02 -3.65
C LEU A 166 -5.54 19.02 -4.57
N LEU A 167 -5.72 17.71 -4.34
CA LEU A 167 -5.13 16.67 -5.18
C LEU A 167 -6.11 16.27 -6.27
N ASN A 168 -5.58 15.97 -7.45
CA ASN A 168 -6.34 15.65 -8.64
C ASN A 168 -7.10 14.31 -8.51
N ARG A 169 -8.26 14.35 -7.84
CA ARG A 169 -9.11 13.19 -7.58
C ARG A 169 -9.63 12.48 -8.84
N GLN A 170 -9.59 13.17 -9.98
CA GLN A 170 -10.02 12.61 -11.25
C GLN A 170 -8.88 11.91 -11.98
N ASN A 171 -7.63 11.96 -11.48
CA ASN A 171 -6.45 11.50 -12.21
C ASN A 171 -6.29 12.20 -13.58
N ASN A 172 -6.87 13.40 -13.76
CA ASN A 172 -6.95 14.14 -15.03
C ASN A 172 -5.79 15.07 -15.37
N LYS A 173 -4.77 15.10 -14.52
CA LYS A 173 -3.58 15.95 -14.53
C LYS A 173 -2.45 15.22 -13.82
N ASP A 174 -1.24 15.69 -14.02
CA ASP A 174 -0.12 15.30 -13.18
C ASP A 174 -0.16 16.09 -11.87
N ASP A 175 0.48 15.56 -10.83
CA ASP A 175 0.38 16.11 -9.48
C ASP A 175 1.74 16.16 -8.77
N ILE A 176 1.88 17.10 -7.85
CA ILE A 176 3.00 17.13 -6.89
C ILE A 176 2.46 16.77 -5.51
N ALA A 177 2.97 15.70 -4.93
CA ALA A 177 2.72 15.31 -3.55
C ALA A 177 3.88 15.73 -2.63
N PHE A 178 3.60 15.93 -1.35
CA PHE A 178 4.60 16.30 -0.35
C PHE A 178 4.63 15.32 0.81
N VAL A 179 5.83 14.89 1.21
CA VAL A 179 6.05 14.02 2.37
C VAL A 179 7.06 14.66 3.33
N PHE A 180 6.63 14.85 4.58
CA PHE A 180 7.42 15.55 5.62
C PHE A 180 8.14 14.59 6.55
N GLY A 181 9.29 14.08 6.13
CA GLY A 181 10.12 13.19 6.95
C GLY A 181 10.54 13.82 8.29
N GLY A 182 10.74 15.14 8.32
CA GLY A 182 11.08 15.88 9.54
C GLY A 182 9.92 16.03 10.52
N GLY A 183 8.67 16.01 10.05
CA GLY A 183 7.49 16.13 10.91
C GLY A 183 7.29 14.91 11.82
N SER A 184 7.71 13.73 11.36
CA SER A 184 7.57 12.46 12.08
C SER A 184 8.82 12.00 12.82
N VAL A 185 10.01 12.54 12.48
CA VAL A 185 11.30 12.04 13.00
C VAL A 185 11.40 12.11 14.53
N ASP A 186 10.72 13.08 15.14
CA ASP A 186 10.72 13.29 16.59
C ASP A 186 9.43 12.75 17.25
N SER A 187 8.65 11.92 16.56
CA SER A 187 7.41 11.34 17.12
C SER A 187 7.66 10.53 18.39
N ALA A 188 6.82 10.76 19.41
CA ALA A 188 6.84 10.03 20.66
C ALA A 188 6.33 8.58 20.52
N ASP A 189 5.60 8.29 19.43
CA ASP A 189 5.08 6.95 19.15
C ASP A 189 6.19 5.96 18.80
N PHE A 190 7.40 6.46 18.49
CA PHE A 190 8.55 5.64 18.14
C PHE A 190 9.48 5.43 19.33
N SER A 191 9.62 4.18 19.75
CA SER A 191 10.42 3.84 20.91
C SER A 191 11.27 2.58 20.69
N GLY A 192 12.28 2.42 21.56
CA GLY A 192 13.13 1.24 21.59
C GLY A 192 14.01 1.06 20.34
N SER A 193 14.47 -0.17 20.14
CA SER A 193 15.33 -0.56 19.01
C SER A 193 14.62 -0.55 17.65
N ALA A 194 13.29 -0.53 17.64
CA ALA A 194 12.48 -0.52 16.41
C ALA A 194 12.22 0.90 15.86
N ARG A 195 12.60 1.96 16.61
CA ARG A 195 12.31 3.37 16.26
C ARG A 195 12.67 3.74 14.82
N ALA A 196 13.88 3.35 14.37
CA ALA A 196 14.32 3.64 13.01
C ALA A 196 13.40 2.98 11.96
N THR A 197 13.08 1.70 12.16
CA THR A 197 12.22 0.94 11.26
C THR A 197 10.80 1.50 11.22
N MET A 198 10.21 1.84 12.36
CA MET A 198 8.87 2.45 12.43
C MET A 198 8.82 3.80 11.68
N TRP A 199 9.84 4.64 11.86
CA TRP A 199 9.94 5.91 11.14
C TRP A 199 10.10 5.72 9.63
N LEU A 200 10.99 4.81 9.19
CA LEU A 200 11.14 4.48 7.77
C LEU A 200 9.83 3.95 7.16
N ASN A 201 9.12 3.09 7.90
CA ASN A 201 7.82 2.57 7.48
C ASN A 201 6.78 3.69 7.38
N GLN A 202 6.74 4.62 8.34
CA GLN A 202 5.86 5.79 8.26
C GLN A 202 6.16 6.65 7.02
N VAL A 203 7.43 6.95 6.73
CA VAL A 203 7.79 7.76 5.56
C VAL A 203 7.38 7.06 4.27
N ALA A 204 7.70 5.77 4.12
CA ALA A 204 7.33 4.98 2.96
C ALA A 204 5.80 4.90 2.77
N ARG A 205 5.04 4.59 3.83
CA ARG A 205 3.58 4.60 3.80
C ARG A 205 3.03 5.98 3.43
N THR A 206 3.62 7.05 3.94
CA THR A 206 3.16 8.41 3.62
C THR A 206 3.36 8.70 2.14
N ILE A 207 4.51 8.36 1.56
CA ILE A 207 4.73 8.44 0.10
C ILE A 207 3.66 7.65 -0.64
N SER A 208 3.45 6.39 -0.24
CA SER A 208 2.48 5.52 -0.91
C SER A 208 1.05 6.04 -0.82
N HIS A 209 0.69 6.64 0.32
CA HIS A 209 -0.60 7.26 0.57
C HIS A 209 -0.83 8.51 -0.28
N GLU A 210 0.15 9.42 -0.32
CA GLU A 210 0.02 10.63 -1.14
C GLU A 210 -0.03 10.28 -2.63
N LEU A 211 0.76 9.30 -3.09
CA LEU A 211 0.61 8.73 -4.43
C LEU A 211 -0.79 8.13 -4.64
N GLY A 212 -1.37 7.50 -3.62
CA GLY A 212 -2.74 6.99 -3.70
C GLY A 212 -3.72 8.09 -4.07
N HIS A 213 -3.58 9.27 -3.45
CA HIS A 213 -4.39 10.45 -3.77
C HIS A 213 -4.16 10.97 -5.19
N THR A 214 -2.91 10.98 -5.68
CA THR A 214 -2.64 11.41 -7.08
C THR A 214 -3.29 10.46 -8.09
N PHE A 215 -3.50 9.20 -7.71
CA PHE A 215 -4.23 8.19 -8.49
C PHE A 215 -5.73 8.09 -8.16
N GLY A 216 -6.30 9.10 -7.49
CA GLY A 216 -7.74 9.21 -7.28
C GLY A 216 -8.29 8.45 -6.07
N LEU A 217 -7.45 7.87 -5.22
CA LEU A 217 -7.90 7.25 -3.97
C LEU A 217 -8.28 8.29 -2.92
N ARG A 218 -9.35 8.00 -2.20
CA ARG A 218 -9.79 8.75 -1.02
C ARG A 218 -9.30 8.10 0.26
N HIS A 219 -9.37 8.85 1.34
CA HIS A 219 -9.18 8.29 2.66
C HIS A 219 -10.24 7.25 2.99
N GLU A 220 -9.82 6.22 3.70
CA GLU A 220 -10.70 5.18 4.21
C GLU A 220 -10.96 5.46 5.71
N LEU A 221 -12.23 5.50 6.08
CA LEU A 221 -12.67 5.85 7.44
C LEU A 221 -13.15 4.64 8.23
N SER A 222 -13.81 3.67 7.58
CA SER A 222 -14.31 2.48 8.27
C SER A 222 -14.53 1.29 7.34
N ASP A 223 -14.47 0.09 7.90
CA ASP A 223 -14.94 -1.13 7.24
C ASP A 223 -16.46 -1.30 7.50
N PRO A 224 -17.32 -1.11 6.47
CA PRO A 224 -18.76 -1.22 6.63
C PRO A 224 -19.23 -2.67 6.89
N SER A 225 -18.40 -3.67 6.61
CA SER A 225 -18.74 -5.08 6.86
C SER A 225 -18.65 -5.47 8.34
N GLY A 226 -17.99 -4.64 9.17
CA GLY A 226 -17.77 -4.93 10.58
C GLY A 226 -16.91 -6.17 10.85
N ALA A 227 -16.21 -6.69 9.83
CA ALA A 227 -15.23 -7.73 10.01
C ALA A 227 -14.05 -7.19 10.85
N ALA A 228 -13.39 -8.07 11.59
CA ALA A 228 -12.36 -7.71 12.57
C ALA A 228 -11.01 -7.30 11.95
N ASP A 229 -11.00 -6.79 10.72
CA ASP A 229 -9.78 -6.36 10.05
C ASP A 229 -9.55 -4.89 10.32
N PRO A 230 -8.48 -4.55 11.05
CA PRO A 230 -8.30 -3.19 11.47
C PRO A 230 -7.80 -2.42 10.24
N ILE A 231 -8.70 -1.58 9.71
CA ILE A 231 -8.44 -0.51 8.74
C ILE A 231 -7.14 0.27 9.06
N THR A 232 -6.64 0.20 10.29
CA THR A 232 -5.34 0.72 10.74
C THR A 232 -4.12 0.26 9.93
N HIS A 233 -4.23 -0.78 9.10
CA HIS A 233 -3.15 -1.25 8.21
C HIS A 233 -3.43 -1.04 6.73
N SER A 234 -4.49 -0.31 6.37
CA SER A 234 -4.66 0.14 5.00
C SER A 234 -3.80 1.37 4.74
N ILE A 235 -3.15 1.42 3.56
CA ILE A 235 -2.38 2.59 3.13
C ILE A 235 -3.27 3.84 3.12
N MET A 236 -4.55 3.75 2.77
CA MET A 236 -5.45 4.91 2.65
C MET A 236 -6.17 5.28 3.96
N SER A 237 -5.94 4.55 5.04
CA SER A 237 -6.58 4.82 6.34
C SER A 237 -6.04 6.04 7.05
N THR A 238 -6.88 6.76 7.78
CA THR A 238 -6.43 7.83 8.70
C THR A 238 -5.94 7.29 10.04
N ASN A 239 -6.34 6.06 10.41
CA ASN A 239 -5.90 5.41 11.64
C ASN A 239 -4.55 4.72 11.41
N LYS A 240 -3.67 4.80 12.40
CA LYS A 240 -2.25 4.45 12.23
C LYS A 240 -1.82 3.44 13.28
N ASP A 241 -1.58 2.21 12.84
CA ASP A 241 -0.83 1.24 13.62
C ASP A 241 0.53 0.98 12.95
N TRP A 242 1.57 1.62 13.49
CA TRP A 242 2.94 1.56 12.99
C TRP A 242 3.67 0.27 13.39
N SER A 243 3.02 -0.66 14.10
CA SER A 243 3.63 -1.92 14.53
C SER A 243 3.70 -2.97 13.42
N ARG A 244 3.03 -2.73 12.29
CA ARG A 244 2.98 -3.63 11.13
C ARG A 244 3.14 -2.88 9.83
N ASP A 245 3.20 -3.66 8.77
CA ASP A 245 3.19 -3.14 7.42
C ASP A 245 1.79 -2.67 6.98
N PHE A 246 1.75 -1.91 5.88
CA PHE A 246 0.53 -1.41 5.24
C PHE A 246 0.47 -1.88 3.79
N VAL A 247 -0.75 -2.09 3.28
CA VAL A 247 -0.99 -2.43 1.88
C VAL A 247 -2.25 -1.75 1.36
N PHE A 248 -2.41 -1.69 0.04
CA PHE A 248 -3.70 -1.41 -0.60
C PHE A 248 -4.53 -2.69 -0.55
N GLN A 249 -5.34 -2.82 0.51
CA GLN A 249 -6.11 -4.04 0.75
C GLN A 249 -7.17 -4.25 -0.34
N ASP A 250 -7.39 -5.49 -0.76
CA ASP A 250 -8.49 -5.86 -1.67
C ASP A 250 -9.80 -5.99 -0.88
N ARG A 251 -10.22 -4.86 -0.32
CA ARG A 251 -11.42 -4.73 0.51
C ARG A 251 -12.07 -3.38 0.26
N SER A 252 -13.40 -3.34 0.42
CA SER A 252 -14.17 -2.10 0.30
C SER A 252 -14.31 -1.41 1.65
N TYR A 253 -13.90 -0.15 1.73
CA TYR A 253 -14.06 0.71 2.90
C TYR A 253 -14.99 1.88 2.58
N MET A 254 -15.65 2.39 3.61
CA MET A 254 -16.31 3.70 3.53
C MET A 254 -15.24 4.79 3.55
N THR A 255 -15.34 5.73 2.63
CA THR A 255 -14.38 6.84 2.50
C THR A 255 -14.86 8.12 3.19
N ASP A 256 -14.00 9.13 3.22
CA ASP A 256 -14.33 10.48 3.71
C ASP A 256 -15.33 11.27 2.85
N ALA A 257 -15.82 10.67 1.76
CA ALA A 257 -16.89 11.20 0.93
C ALA A 257 -18.14 10.32 0.93
N ASP A 258 -18.28 9.46 1.94
CA ASP A 258 -19.44 8.56 2.10
C ASP A 258 -19.69 7.64 0.88
N VAL A 259 -18.61 7.28 0.16
CA VAL A 259 -18.64 6.28 -0.92
C VAL A 259 -17.79 5.08 -0.57
N LEU A 260 -18.20 3.90 -1.05
CA LEU A 260 -17.40 2.70 -0.96
C LEU A 260 -16.24 2.76 -1.95
N GLN A 261 -15.05 2.39 -1.50
CA GLN A 261 -13.85 2.30 -2.32
C GLN A 261 -13.09 1.03 -1.97
N ASN A 262 -12.66 0.29 -2.99
CA ASN A 262 -11.63 -0.73 -2.86
C ASN A 262 -10.37 -0.22 -3.56
N ALA A 263 -9.35 0.14 -2.77
CA ALA A 263 -8.14 0.76 -3.30
C ALA A 263 -7.39 -0.15 -4.28
N HIS A 264 -7.29 -1.45 -3.98
CA HIS A 264 -6.65 -2.40 -4.88
C HIS A 264 -7.36 -2.45 -6.24
N GLN A 265 -8.67 -2.66 -6.24
CA GLN A 265 -9.47 -2.75 -7.47
C GLN A 265 -9.44 -1.44 -8.25
N HIS A 266 -9.48 -0.29 -7.57
CA HIS A 266 -9.41 1.01 -8.21
C HIS A 266 -8.08 1.19 -8.96
N LEU A 267 -6.94 0.94 -8.31
CA LEU A 267 -5.61 1.08 -8.91
C LEU A 267 -5.37 0.07 -10.05
N SER A 268 -5.92 -1.15 -9.94
CA SER A 268 -5.79 -2.19 -10.98
C SER A 268 -6.54 -1.88 -12.28
N ARG A 269 -7.40 -0.85 -12.33
CA ARG A 269 -8.08 -0.46 -13.56
C ARG A 269 -7.10 0.10 -14.60
N ALA A 270 -7.27 -0.30 -15.85
CA ALA A 270 -6.38 0.08 -16.95
C ALA A 270 -6.35 1.59 -17.26
N ASP A 271 -7.36 2.34 -16.81
CA ASP A 271 -7.46 3.79 -16.90
C ASP A 271 -7.01 4.51 -15.62
N VAL A 272 -6.40 3.81 -14.66
CA VAL A 272 -5.74 4.39 -13.49
C VAL A 272 -4.25 4.07 -13.55
N LEU A 273 -3.85 2.88 -13.06
CA LEU A 273 -2.50 2.33 -13.25
C LEU A 273 -2.55 1.09 -14.14
N GLY A 274 -3.49 0.19 -13.88
CA GLY A 274 -3.56 -1.13 -14.49
C GLY A 274 -2.79 -2.17 -13.68
N ALA A 275 -3.10 -3.45 -13.90
CA ALA A 275 -2.35 -4.55 -13.29
C ALA A 275 -0.90 -4.59 -13.77
N SER A 276 0.02 -4.91 -12.87
CA SER A 276 1.43 -5.13 -13.21
C SER A 276 1.61 -6.36 -14.08
N THR A 277 2.50 -6.26 -15.06
CA THR A 277 2.98 -7.37 -15.90
C THR A 277 4.33 -7.92 -15.43
N ASN A 278 4.86 -7.39 -14.32
CA ASN A 278 6.10 -7.86 -13.71
C ASN A 278 5.75 -8.84 -12.58
N LEU A 279 6.72 -9.69 -12.22
CA LEU A 279 6.54 -10.57 -11.08
C LEU A 279 6.39 -9.79 -9.77
N TRP A 280 5.40 -10.16 -8.96
CA TRP A 280 5.18 -9.59 -7.63
C TRP A 280 4.54 -10.60 -6.69
N MET A 281 4.58 -10.27 -5.40
CA MET A 281 3.75 -10.95 -4.40
C MET A 281 3.24 -9.91 -3.40
N ALA A 282 2.09 -10.19 -2.78
CA ALA A 282 1.50 -9.35 -1.74
C ALA A 282 0.46 -10.15 -0.93
N VAL A 283 0.24 -9.75 0.33
CA VAL A 283 -0.93 -10.18 1.11
C VAL A 283 -1.93 -9.05 1.05
N LEU A 284 -2.91 -9.16 0.15
CA LEU A 284 -3.90 -8.10 -0.10
C LEU A 284 -5.24 -8.37 0.61
N THR A 285 -5.45 -9.61 1.04
CA THR A 285 -6.64 -10.07 1.75
C THR A 285 -6.18 -10.90 2.94
N PRO A 286 -6.86 -10.83 4.10
CA PRO A 286 -6.54 -11.66 5.26
C PRO A 286 -6.33 -13.14 4.92
N GLY A 287 -5.25 -13.73 5.43
CA GLY A 287 -4.92 -15.15 5.28
C GLY A 287 -4.41 -15.59 3.89
N THR A 288 -4.36 -14.70 2.89
CA THR A 288 -4.05 -15.08 1.50
C THR A 288 -2.77 -14.40 0.99
N LEU A 289 -1.74 -15.21 0.71
CA LEU A 289 -0.61 -14.76 -0.10
C LEU A 289 -0.95 -14.85 -1.58
N THR A 290 -0.88 -13.74 -2.29
CA THR A 290 -0.98 -13.68 -3.75
C THR A 290 0.40 -13.54 -4.35
N ILE A 291 0.71 -14.36 -5.35
CA ILE A 291 1.93 -14.33 -6.15
C ILE A 291 1.51 -14.22 -7.61
N THR A 292 2.10 -13.29 -8.33
CA THR A 292 1.85 -13.11 -9.76
C THR A 292 3.16 -13.18 -10.52
N GLY A 293 3.13 -13.89 -11.64
CA GLY A 293 4.20 -13.98 -12.62
C GLY A 293 4.23 -12.78 -13.56
N SER A 294 4.67 -13.01 -14.78
CA SER A 294 4.85 -12.02 -15.84
C SER A 294 4.40 -12.59 -17.18
N GLU A 295 4.44 -11.81 -18.25
CA GLU A 295 4.18 -12.30 -19.62
C GLU A 295 5.31 -13.17 -20.21
N ALA A 296 6.31 -13.52 -19.40
CA ALA A 296 7.46 -14.33 -19.77
C ALA A 296 7.53 -15.56 -18.87
N ALA A 297 8.20 -16.62 -19.34
CA ALA A 297 8.36 -17.86 -18.57
C ALA A 297 8.93 -17.61 -17.16
N ASN A 298 8.27 -18.18 -16.17
CA ASN A 298 8.56 -18.01 -14.75
C ASN A 298 8.84 -19.35 -14.07
N GLY A 299 9.71 -19.31 -13.06
CA GLY A 299 9.96 -20.43 -12.16
C GLY A 299 9.62 -20.02 -10.73
N ILE A 300 8.38 -20.26 -10.30
CA ILE A 300 7.89 -19.88 -8.97
C ILE A 300 7.88 -21.12 -8.07
N THR A 301 8.62 -21.08 -6.98
CA THR A 301 8.61 -22.17 -5.98
C THR A 301 8.25 -21.62 -4.61
N VAL A 302 7.29 -22.26 -3.93
CA VAL A 302 6.96 -21.95 -2.55
C VAL A 302 7.35 -23.13 -1.66
N ASN A 303 8.34 -22.89 -0.82
CA ASN A 303 8.85 -23.84 0.17
C ASN A 303 8.43 -23.45 1.58
N LEU A 304 8.58 -24.40 2.50
CA LEU A 304 8.43 -24.16 3.93
C LEU A 304 9.82 -24.16 4.57
N ASN A 305 10.08 -23.21 5.47
CA ASN A 305 11.31 -23.24 6.25
C ASN A 305 11.37 -24.49 7.14
N THR A 306 12.56 -24.81 7.67
CA THR A 306 12.77 -26.00 8.52
C THR A 306 11.82 -26.05 9.73
N ALA A 307 11.49 -24.89 10.30
CA ALA A 307 10.63 -24.79 11.48
C ALA A 307 9.12 -24.85 11.17
N GLY A 308 8.70 -24.80 9.90
CA GLY A 308 7.29 -24.79 9.54
C GLY A 308 6.56 -23.46 9.79
N THR A 309 7.29 -22.38 10.05
CA THR A 309 6.75 -21.08 10.48
C THR A 309 6.80 -20.00 9.43
N LYS A 310 7.50 -20.23 8.31
CA LYS A 310 7.65 -19.26 7.22
C LYS A 310 7.57 -19.94 5.87
N TRP A 311 6.93 -19.28 4.91
CA TRP A 311 7.07 -19.63 3.50
C TRP A 311 8.31 -18.97 2.92
N ILE A 312 9.00 -19.70 2.04
CA ILE A 312 10.15 -19.25 1.28
C ILE A 312 9.71 -19.26 -0.18
N VAL A 313 9.61 -18.09 -0.79
CA VAL A 313 9.14 -17.92 -2.16
C VAL A 313 10.34 -17.59 -3.05
N ASP A 314 10.65 -18.47 -3.99
CA ASP A 314 11.69 -18.29 -4.99
C ASP A 314 11.07 -17.97 -6.35
N GLY A 315 11.83 -17.26 -7.20
CA GLY A 315 11.41 -16.94 -8.58
C GLY A 315 11.08 -15.48 -8.83
N LEU A 316 11.00 -14.64 -7.80
CA LEU A 316 10.62 -13.22 -7.89
C LEU A 316 11.83 -12.30 -8.05
N GLY A 317 12.78 -12.66 -8.92
CA GLY A 317 14.10 -12.01 -9.00
C GLY A 317 14.99 -12.27 -7.78
N GLY A 318 14.59 -13.19 -6.90
CA GLY A 318 15.30 -13.58 -5.70
C GLY A 318 14.43 -14.44 -4.77
N THR A 319 14.94 -14.70 -3.57
CA THR A 319 14.20 -15.39 -2.51
C THR A 319 13.51 -14.37 -1.60
N LYS A 320 12.25 -14.59 -1.29
CA LYS A 320 11.47 -13.84 -0.31
C LYS A 320 11.03 -14.75 0.82
N ILE A 321 11.03 -14.21 2.04
CA ILE A 321 10.59 -14.91 3.24
C ILE A 321 9.29 -14.27 3.69
N VAL A 322 8.27 -15.09 3.94
CA VAL A 322 6.94 -14.66 4.38
C VAL A 322 6.62 -15.37 5.69
N GLU A 323 6.52 -14.61 6.78
CA GLU A 323 6.02 -15.13 8.05
C GLU A 323 4.54 -15.53 7.91
N LEU A 324 4.18 -16.70 8.44
CA LEU A 324 2.77 -17.13 8.44
C LEU A 324 1.92 -16.33 9.42
N THR A 325 2.53 -15.71 10.42
CA THR A 325 1.87 -14.88 11.44
C THR A 325 2.67 -13.59 11.56
N PRO A 326 2.02 -12.42 11.64
CA PRO A 326 2.73 -11.14 11.78
C PRO A 326 3.57 -11.13 13.05
N THR A 327 4.85 -10.74 12.95
CA THR A 327 5.75 -10.66 14.10
C THR A 327 6.22 -9.24 14.41
N ASP A 328 6.30 -8.37 13.39
CA ASP A 328 6.82 -7.01 13.51
C ASP A 328 6.54 -6.18 12.24
N THR A 329 7.06 -4.96 12.20
CA THR A 329 6.92 -3.97 11.12
C THR A 329 7.47 -4.40 9.77
N ASN A 330 8.38 -5.39 9.73
CA ASN A 330 8.93 -5.93 8.50
C ASN A 330 8.20 -7.21 8.05
N SER A 331 7.19 -7.65 8.81
CA SER A 331 6.42 -8.81 8.41
C SER A 331 5.67 -8.51 7.12
N PHE A 332 5.78 -9.44 6.18
CA PHE A 332 5.11 -9.32 4.89
C PHE A 332 3.58 -9.47 4.98
N ASN A 333 3.08 -10.05 6.08
CA ASN A 333 1.65 -10.15 6.37
C ASN A 333 1.23 -8.98 7.29
N PRO A 334 0.46 -8.00 6.80
CA PRO A 334 0.00 -6.89 7.63
C PRO A 334 -1.20 -7.27 8.53
N PHE A 335 -1.81 -8.43 8.30
CA PHE A 335 -3.05 -8.86 8.95
C PHE A 335 -2.80 -9.75 10.17
N ASP A 336 -3.73 -9.73 11.13
CA ASP A 336 -3.73 -10.64 12.29
C ASP A 336 -3.94 -12.10 11.89
N GLU A 337 -4.65 -12.32 10.78
CA GLU A 337 -4.96 -13.64 10.26
C GLU A 337 -3.69 -14.34 9.78
N LYS A 338 -3.51 -15.56 10.28
CA LYS A 338 -2.46 -16.46 9.80
C LYS A 338 -2.67 -16.76 8.32
N LEU A 339 -1.59 -16.77 7.55
CA LEU A 339 -1.61 -17.23 6.17
C LEU A 339 -1.92 -18.73 6.08
N ASP A 340 -3.00 -19.05 5.37
CA ASP A 340 -3.49 -20.42 5.17
C ASP A 340 -3.90 -20.70 3.71
N ARG A 341 -3.77 -19.70 2.83
CA ARG A 341 -4.05 -19.79 1.40
C ARG A 341 -2.93 -19.16 0.57
N ILE A 342 -2.61 -19.81 -0.55
CA ILE A 342 -1.67 -19.34 -1.56
C ILE A 342 -2.41 -19.28 -2.89
N VAL A 343 -2.32 -18.14 -3.56
CA VAL A 343 -2.82 -17.94 -4.92
C VAL A 343 -1.65 -17.58 -5.81
N VAL A 344 -1.41 -18.36 -6.87
CA VAL A 344 -0.36 -18.08 -7.87
C VAL A 344 -1.01 -17.86 -9.24
N LYS A 345 -0.72 -16.72 -9.87
CA LYS A 345 -1.16 -16.38 -11.23
C LYS A 345 0.07 -16.16 -12.12
N ALA A 346 0.48 -17.14 -12.90
CA ALA A 346 1.75 -17.05 -13.65
C ALA A 346 1.66 -16.12 -14.89
N LEU A 347 0.45 -15.93 -15.43
CA LEU A 347 0.09 -15.03 -16.54
C LEU A 347 0.40 -15.60 -17.92
N GLY A 348 1.61 -15.45 -18.44
CA GLY A 348 1.95 -15.86 -19.80
C GLY A 348 3.35 -16.44 -19.90
N GLY A 349 3.56 -17.35 -20.86
CA GLY A 349 4.83 -18.06 -21.04
C GLY A 349 4.71 -19.54 -20.68
N ASN A 350 5.84 -20.24 -20.64
CA ASN A 350 5.85 -21.65 -20.22
C ASN A 350 6.31 -21.71 -18.77
N ASP A 351 5.38 -21.71 -17.83
CA ASP A 351 5.67 -21.51 -16.42
C ASP A 351 5.89 -22.80 -15.66
N ILE A 352 6.71 -22.73 -14.61
CA ILE A 352 6.87 -23.79 -13.62
C ILE A 352 6.47 -23.22 -12.27
N VAL A 353 5.32 -23.66 -11.76
CA VAL A 353 4.82 -23.29 -10.43
C VAL A 353 4.82 -24.53 -9.54
N SER A 354 5.56 -24.48 -8.43
CA SER A 354 5.69 -25.60 -7.51
C SER A 354 5.49 -25.20 -6.06
N ILE A 355 4.48 -25.76 -5.41
CA ILE A 355 4.27 -25.63 -3.96
C ILE A 355 4.79 -26.89 -3.28
N ALA A 356 5.63 -26.73 -2.25
CA ALA A 356 6.25 -27.86 -1.57
C ALA A 356 5.20 -28.79 -0.94
N PRO A 357 5.36 -30.13 -1.01
CA PRO A 357 4.38 -31.08 -0.47
C PRO A 357 4.09 -30.95 1.03
N LYS A 358 5.00 -30.35 1.80
CA LYS A 358 4.82 -30.10 3.24
C LYS A 358 3.87 -28.93 3.54
N ILE A 359 3.56 -28.10 2.54
CA ILE A 359 2.62 -26.98 2.70
C ILE A 359 1.21 -27.53 2.59
N THR A 360 0.47 -27.48 3.70
CA THR A 360 -0.94 -27.92 3.79
C THR A 360 -1.94 -26.77 3.63
N ALA A 361 -1.46 -25.55 3.39
CA ALA A 361 -2.29 -24.42 3.01
C ALA A 361 -2.99 -24.70 1.67
N LYS A 362 -4.19 -24.16 1.52
CA LYS A 362 -4.93 -24.25 0.24
C LYS A 362 -4.13 -23.53 -0.84
N ALA A 363 -3.98 -24.15 -2.00
CA ALA A 363 -3.24 -23.57 -3.11
C ALA A 363 -4.12 -23.50 -4.37
N GLU A 364 -4.20 -22.32 -4.97
CA GLU A 364 -4.82 -22.10 -6.27
C GLU A 364 -3.75 -21.64 -7.25
N LEU A 365 -3.53 -22.44 -8.30
CA LEU A 365 -2.47 -22.20 -9.28
C LEU A 365 -3.13 -21.97 -10.64
N TYR A 366 -2.88 -20.81 -11.22
CA TYR A 366 -3.33 -20.41 -12.55
C TYR A 366 -2.08 -20.25 -13.42
N GLY A 367 -1.90 -21.14 -14.41
CA GLY A 367 -0.78 -21.06 -15.36
C GLY A 367 -0.95 -19.86 -16.29
N GLY A 368 -2.07 -19.83 -17.02
CA GLY A 368 -2.39 -18.73 -17.93
C GLY A 368 -2.14 -19.15 -19.37
N GLU A 369 -1.53 -18.30 -20.18
CA GLU A 369 -1.20 -18.62 -21.57
C GLU A 369 0.14 -19.36 -21.70
N GLY A 370 0.14 -20.55 -22.28
CA GLY A 370 1.36 -21.29 -22.63
C GLY A 370 1.35 -22.75 -22.17
N ALA A 371 2.53 -23.36 -22.10
CA ALA A 371 2.70 -24.75 -21.69
C ALA A 371 3.24 -24.83 -20.26
N ASP A 372 2.32 -24.84 -19.29
CA ASP A 372 2.65 -24.73 -17.87
C ASP A 372 2.78 -26.06 -17.14
N ILE A 373 3.62 -26.07 -16.10
CA ILE A 373 3.76 -27.17 -15.15
C ILE A 373 3.35 -26.65 -13.76
N LEU A 374 2.20 -27.12 -13.29
CA LEU A 374 1.65 -26.74 -11.99
C LEU A 374 1.72 -27.93 -11.02
N LYS A 375 2.39 -27.73 -9.87
CA LYS A 375 2.50 -28.73 -8.80
C LYS A 375 1.93 -28.15 -7.51
N GLY A 376 0.75 -28.65 -7.12
CA GLY A 376 0.11 -28.31 -5.85
C GLY A 376 0.86 -28.87 -4.64
N GLY A 377 0.61 -28.28 -3.48
CA GLY A 377 1.17 -28.72 -2.19
C GLY A 377 0.46 -29.94 -1.62
N GLY A 378 0.62 -30.17 -0.31
CA GLY A 378 -0.09 -31.21 0.43
C GLY A 378 -1.50 -30.82 0.89
N GLY A 379 -1.90 -29.55 0.68
CA GLY A 379 -3.18 -28.99 1.13
C GLY A 379 -4.32 -29.03 0.11
N ASN A 380 -4.19 -29.82 -0.97
CA ASN A 380 -5.17 -29.89 -2.05
C ASN A 380 -6.53 -30.42 -1.58
#